data_AF-A0A2G2V1F8-F1
#
_entry.id   AF-A0A2G2V1F8-F1
#
_cell.length_a   1.000
_cell.length_b   1.000
_cell.length_c   1.000
_cell.angle_alpha   90.00
_cell.angle_beta   90.00
_cell.angle_gamma   90.00
#
_symmetry.space_group_name_H-M   'P 1'
#
loop_
_entity.id
_entity.type
_entity.pdbx_description
1 polymer ?
#
loop_
_entity_poly.entity_id
_entity_poly.type
_entity_poly.pdbx_seq_one_letter_code
_entity_poly.pdbx_strand_id
1 'polypeptide(L)'
;MGDLITLRVLNLSHNGLQGHIPPSFGNLSLVESLDLSFNHLSGEIPKQIASLTTLEFFNLFHNNLEGCIPRGPQFATFENNSYKDNDGLRGFPLSKGCGNDTVSKTNYTTSVLNNQESNSEFLNDFWKGALMGYGTGLCIGLSIIYILISTGNMKWLERIVEELGHTIMMARRNKQRRQRNYRRRNNYF
;
A
#
# COMPACT_ATOMS: atom_id res chain seq x y z
N MET A 1 31.46 14.48 -6.91
CA MET A 1 30.37 13.57 -7.36
C MET A 1 29.00 14.26 -7.46
N GLY A 2 28.84 15.54 -7.10
CA GLY A 2 27.55 16.24 -7.11
C GLY A 2 27.08 16.83 -8.46
N ASP A 3 27.82 16.63 -9.56
CA ASP A 3 27.55 17.25 -10.88
C ASP A 3 27.05 16.26 -11.95
N LEU A 4 26.66 15.05 -11.57
CA LEU A 4 26.17 14.03 -12.51
C LEU A 4 24.66 14.16 -12.74
N ILE A 5 24.23 15.34 -13.18
CA ILE A 5 22.82 15.73 -13.31
C ILE A 5 22.03 14.90 -14.34
N THR A 6 22.73 14.16 -15.22
CA THR A 6 22.13 13.32 -16.26
C THR A 6 22.15 11.82 -15.93
N LEU A 7 22.65 11.45 -14.75
CA LEU A 7 22.85 10.06 -14.38
C LEU A 7 21.51 9.40 -14.04
N ARG A 8 21.16 8.36 -14.81
CA ARG A 8 19.94 7.56 -14.59
C ARG A 8 20.20 6.32 -13.75
N VAL A 9 21.34 5.68 -13.96
CA VAL A 9 21.70 4.43 -13.27
C VAL A 9 23.06 4.62 -12.62
N LEU A 10 23.12 4.37 -11.31
CA LEU A 10 24.34 4.35 -10.54
C LEU A 10 24.42 3.02 -9.79
N ASN A 11 25.32 2.16 -10.24
CA ASN A 11 25.63 0.92 -9.56
C ASN A 11 27.02 1.03 -8.91
N LEU A 12 27.03 1.00 -7.57
CA LEU A 12 28.23 0.94 -6.74
C LEU A 12 28.18 -0.29 -5.82
N SER A 13 27.40 -1.32 -6.16
CA SER A 13 27.34 -2.52 -5.34
C SER A 13 28.62 -3.34 -5.38
N HIS A 14 28.82 -4.16 -4.36
CA HIS A 14 30.00 -5.00 -4.20
C HIS A 14 31.32 -4.22 -4.22
N ASN A 15 31.33 -3.08 -3.54
CA ASN A 15 32.54 -2.31 -3.34
C ASN A 15 32.95 -2.33 -1.85
N GLY A 16 34.20 -1.95 -1.58
CA GLY A 16 34.69 -1.76 -0.21
C GLY A 16 34.38 -0.36 0.34
N LEU A 17 33.32 0.31 -0.13
CA LEU A 17 33.03 1.70 0.25
C LEU A 17 32.70 1.77 1.74
N GLN A 18 33.26 2.79 2.40
CA GLN A 18 33.16 3.00 3.84
C GLN A 18 32.68 4.43 4.13
N GLY A 19 32.17 4.63 5.34
CA GLY A 19 31.70 5.94 5.81
C GLY A 19 30.25 6.20 5.42
N HIS A 20 29.85 7.47 5.47
CA HIS A 20 28.46 7.87 5.34
C HIS A 20 28.04 8.03 3.87
N ILE A 21 26.75 7.75 3.60
CA ILE A 21 26.15 8.12 2.32
C ILE A 21 26.12 9.66 2.23
N PRO A 22 26.73 10.28 1.22
CA PRO A 22 26.83 11.73 1.16
C PRO A 22 25.46 12.36 0.82
N PRO A 23 25.04 13.43 1.51
CA PRO A 23 23.78 14.13 1.22
C PRO A 23 23.67 14.65 -0.21
N SER A 24 24.80 14.86 -0.89
CA SER A 24 24.85 15.29 -2.30
C SER A 24 24.22 14.29 -3.27
N PHE A 25 23.97 13.03 -2.87
CA PHE A 25 23.20 12.10 -3.71
C PHE A 25 21.77 12.57 -3.95
N GLY A 26 21.22 13.42 -3.07
CA GLY A 26 19.94 14.09 -3.32
C GLY A 26 19.95 15.06 -4.51
N ASN A 27 21.12 15.43 -5.05
CA ASN A 27 21.21 16.29 -6.24
C ASN A 27 21.08 15.50 -7.55
N LEU A 28 21.07 14.16 -7.50
CA LEU A 28 20.92 13.30 -8.68
C LEU A 28 19.45 13.24 -9.11
N SER A 29 18.89 14.37 -9.54
CA SER A 29 17.45 14.53 -9.78
C SER A 29 16.87 13.63 -10.87
N LEU A 30 17.70 13.06 -11.74
CA LEU A 30 17.30 12.18 -12.83
C LEU A 30 17.63 10.70 -12.57
N VAL A 31 18.11 10.35 -11.37
CA VAL A 31 18.48 8.96 -11.06
C VAL A 31 17.23 8.10 -10.87
N GLU A 32 17.21 6.99 -11.59
CA GLU A 32 16.13 5.99 -11.60
C GLU A 32 16.56 4.74 -10.83
N SER A 33 17.84 4.38 -10.88
CA SER A 33 18.38 3.20 -10.21
C SER A 33 19.65 3.54 -9.45
N LEU A 34 19.64 3.25 -8.14
CA LEU A 34 20.77 3.44 -7.24
C LEU A 34 21.01 2.16 -6.44
N ASP A 35 22.09 1.45 -6.77
CA ASP A 35 22.51 0.25 -6.06
C ASP A 35 23.78 0.52 -5.25
N LEU A 36 23.67 0.44 -3.93
CA LEU A 36 24.77 0.58 -2.96
C LEU A 36 24.97 -0.70 -2.14
N SER A 37 24.35 -1.81 -2.55
CA SER A 37 24.38 -3.06 -1.80
C SER A 37 25.78 -3.66 -1.69
N PHE A 38 26.02 -4.52 -0.68
CA PHE A 38 27.31 -5.16 -0.44
C PHE A 38 28.47 -4.17 -0.34
N ASN A 39 28.36 -3.22 0.59
CA ASN A 39 29.41 -2.28 0.96
C ASN A 39 29.57 -2.25 2.50
N HIS A 40 30.47 -1.41 3.00
CA HIS A 40 30.68 -1.16 4.43
C HIS A 40 30.21 0.27 4.81
N LEU A 41 29.13 0.75 4.18
CA LEU A 41 28.59 2.09 4.45
C LEU A 41 27.96 2.11 5.85
N SER A 42 28.12 3.22 6.56
CA SER A 42 27.72 3.39 7.96
C SER A 42 26.92 4.67 8.18
N GLY A 43 26.23 4.77 9.32
CA GLY A 43 25.45 5.94 9.70
C GLY A 43 24.05 5.98 9.06
N GLU A 44 23.43 7.15 9.07
CA GLU A 44 22.03 7.31 8.63
C GLU A 44 21.88 7.47 7.11
N ILE A 45 20.72 7.08 6.58
CA ILE A 45 20.31 7.40 5.21
C ILE A 45 19.94 8.88 5.14
N PRO A 46 20.61 9.70 4.30
CA PRO A 46 20.31 11.13 4.20
C PRO A 46 18.89 11.39 3.72
N LYS A 47 18.16 12.27 4.42
CA LYS A 47 16.79 12.66 4.04
C LYS A 47 16.69 13.29 2.65
N GLN A 48 17.80 13.83 2.14
CA GLN A 48 17.91 14.41 0.80
C GLN A 48 17.62 13.36 -0.29
N ILE A 49 17.99 12.10 -0.08
CA ILE A 49 17.71 11.01 -1.04
C ILE A 49 16.19 10.75 -1.11
N ALA A 50 15.46 10.96 -0.01
CA ALA A 50 14.00 10.82 0.01
C ALA A 50 13.24 11.85 -0.84
N SER A 51 13.93 12.92 -1.28
CA SER A 51 13.37 13.92 -2.18
C SER A 51 13.46 13.54 -3.67
N LEU A 52 14.19 12.47 -4.00
CA LEU A 52 14.32 11.97 -5.36
C LEU A 52 13.01 11.29 -5.79
N THR A 53 12.25 11.97 -6.66
CA THR A 53 10.95 11.47 -7.15
C THR A 53 11.07 10.51 -8.32
N THR A 54 12.21 10.52 -9.01
CA THR A 54 12.52 9.69 -10.18
C THR A 54 13.11 8.33 -9.83
N LEU A 55 13.49 8.12 -8.56
CA LEU A 55 14.14 6.90 -8.10
C LEU A 55 13.14 5.73 -8.04
N GLU A 56 13.33 4.75 -8.91
CA GLU A 56 12.49 3.55 -9.05
C GLU A 56 13.10 2.33 -8.36
N PHE A 57 14.43 2.24 -8.36
CA PHE A 57 15.17 1.16 -7.71
C PHE A 57 16.19 1.71 -6.73
N PHE A 58 16.10 1.28 -5.48
CA PHE A 58 17.06 1.62 -4.43
C PHE A 58 17.41 0.38 -3.61
N ASN A 59 18.70 0.07 -3.52
CA ASN A 59 19.19 -1.09 -2.78
C ASN A 59 20.35 -0.73 -1.86
N LEU A 60 20.19 -1.03 -0.58
CA LEU A 60 21.15 -0.82 0.51
C LEU A 60 21.53 -2.15 1.20
N PHE A 61 21.11 -3.28 0.64
CA PHE A 61 21.30 -4.60 1.22
C PHE A 61 22.76 -4.82 1.63
N HIS A 62 22.99 -5.41 2.81
CA HIS A 62 24.31 -5.77 3.30
C HIS A 62 25.26 -4.57 3.44
N ASN A 63 24.98 -3.74 4.45
CA ASN A 63 25.78 -2.58 4.86
C ASN A 63 25.72 -2.43 6.40
N ASN A 64 26.35 -1.38 6.95
CA ASN A 64 26.36 -1.08 8.39
C ASN A 64 25.53 0.17 8.72
N LEU A 65 24.43 0.40 7.99
CA LEU A 65 23.60 1.59 8.17
C LEU A 65 22.75 1.51 9.44
N GLU A 66 22.44 2.68 9.99
CA GLU A 66 21.67 2.82 11.22
C GLU A 66 20.65 3.97 11.17
N GLY A 67 19.81 4.04 12.20
CA GLY A 67 18.80 5.09 12.31
C GLY A 67 17.53 4.79 11.53
N CYS A 68 16.79 5.85 11.23
CA CYS A 68 15.43 5.74 10.68
C CYS A 68 15.42 5.90 9.16
N ILE A 69 14.76 4.95 8.48
CA ILE A 69 14.50 5.04 7.04
C ILE A 69 13.67 6.32 6.79
N PRO A 70 14.19 7.25 5.96
CA PRO A 70 13.47 8.47 5.62
C PRO A 70 12.13 8.18 4.98
N ARG A 71 11.12 9.00 5.31
CA ARG A 71 9.82 8.95 4.63
C ARG A 71 9.90 9.80 3.37
N GLY A 72 9.56 9.20 2.24
CA GLY A 72 9.44 9.85 0.94
C GLY A 72 8.47 9.07 0.06
N PRO A 73 7.94 9.68 -1.02
CA PRO A 73 6.96 9.04 -1.89
C PRO A 73 7.49 7.72 -2.47
N GLN A 74 8.76 7.67 -2.86
CA GLN A 74 9.40 6.45 -3.38
C GLN A 74 9.91 5.51 -2.29
N PHE A 75 10.31 6.03 -1.12
CA PHE A 75 10.82 5.18 -0.03
C PHE A 75 9.77 4.21 0.54
N ALA A 76 8.48 4.53 0.38
CA ALA A 76 7.38 3.65 0.75
C ALA A 76 7.13 2.52 -0.26
N THR A 77 7.72 2.57 -1.47
CA THR A 77 7.54 1.56 -2.53
C THR A 77 8.64 0.50 -2.53
N PHE A 78 9.81 0.80 -1.96
CA PHE A 78 10.95 -0.11 -1.93
C PHE A 78 10.72 -1.31 -1.02
N GLU A 79 11.19 -2.49 -1.46
CA GLU A 79 11.01 -3.75 -0.75
C GLU A 79 11.84 -3.82 0.54
N ASN A 80 11.38 -4.65 1.49
CA ASN A 80 12.14 -4.99 2.70
C ASN A 80 13.55 -5.52 2.38
N ASN A 81 13.68 -6.30 1.29
CA ASN A 81 14.96 -6.88 0.86
C ASN A 81 16.04 -5.83 0.62
N SER A 82 15.65 -4.64 0.12
CA SER A 82 16.59 -3.53 -0.13
C SER A 82 17.26 -3.00 1.13
N TYR A 83 16.74 -3.27 2.33
CA TYR A 83 17.25 -2.75 3.59
C TYR A 83 17.78 -3.84 4.52
N LYS A 84 17.69 -5.11 4.12
CA LYS A 84 18.10 -6.25 4.94
C LYS A 84 19.62 -6.24 5.19
N ASP A 85 20.04 -6.91 6.26
CA ASP A 85 21.43 -6.98 6.70
C ASP A 85 22.04 -5.58 6.97
N ASN A 86 21.23 -4.73 7.62
CA ASN A 86 21.61 -3.45 8.22
C ASN A 86 21.01 -3.40 9.64
N ASP A 87 21.69 -3.99 10.62
CA ASP A 87 21.14 -4.23 11.98
C ASP A 87 20.68 -2.96 12.71
N GLY A 88 21.25 -1.81 12.35
CA GLY A 88 20.95 -0.51 12.92
C GLY A 88 19.69 0.15 12.37
N LEU A 89 19.24 -0.22 11.16
CA LEU A 89 18.13 0.44 10.45
C LEU A 89 16.76 0.11 11.06
N ARG A 90 15.86 1.10 11.00
CA ARG A 90 14.53 1.09 11.61
C ARG A 90 13.55 1.88 10.75
N GLY A 91 12.26 1.67 10.95
CA GLY A 91 11.16 2.30 10.20
C GLY A 91 10.65 1.40 9.08
N PHE A 92 9.51 1.78 8.50
CA PHE A 92 8.93 1.07 7.34
C PHE A 92 9.94 1.04 6.18
N PRO A 93 10.11 -0.08 5.44
CA PRO A 93 9.33 -1.34 5.50
C PRO A 93 9.82 -2.39 6.54
N LEU A 94 10.77 -2.06 7.41
CA LEU A 94 11.26 -2.95 8.47
C LEU A 94 10.28 -3.03 9.65
N SER A 95 10.37 -4.11 10.43
CA SER A 95 9.49 -4.36 11.59
C SER A 95 9.81 -3.49 12.81
N LYS A 96 11.02 -2.91 12.88
CA LYS A 96 11.49 -2.13 14.02
C LYS A 96 11.05 -0.68 13.89
N GLY A 97 10.27 -0.17 14.85
CA GLY A 97 9.78 1.20 14.84
C GLY A 97 10.88 2.27 15.03
N CYS A 98 10.60 3.47 14.56
CA CYS A 98 11.38 4.68 14.80
C CYS A 98 10.81 5.42 16.02
N GLY A 99 11.45 5.32 17.19
CA GLY A 99 10.94 5.89 18.43
C GLY A 99 11.29 7.37 18.61
N ASN A 100 10.27 8.20 18.87
CA ASN A 100 10.28 9.36 19.79
C ASN A 100 8.82 9.88 19.99
N ASP A 101 7.93 9.07 20.56
CA ASP A 101 6.64 9.56 21.09
C ASP A 101 6.83 10.05 22.53
N THR A 102 7.49 11.20 22.69
CA THR A 102 7.20 12.09 23.81
C THR A 102 6.14 13.09 23.33
N VAL A 103 5.01 13.15 24.08
CA VAL A 103 3.73 13.84 23.80
C VAL A 103 2.78 12.97 22.94
N SER A 104 1.78 12.24 23.45
CA SER A 104 0.91 12.49 24.59
C SER A 104 0.51 11.15 25.26
N LYS A 105 1.20 10.76 26.33
CA LYS A 105 0.57 9.96 27.38
C LYS A 105 -0.27 10.92 28.21
N THR A 106 -1.52 11.12 27.81
CA THR A 106 -2.55 11.61 28.73
C THR A 106 -3.54 10.47 28.93
N ASN A 107 -3.35 9.80 30.06
CA ASN A 107 -4.38 9.24 30.92
C ASN A 107 -5.42 8.34 30.26
N TYR A 108 -5.16 7.03 30.21
CA TYR A 108 -6.03 6.01 30.81
C TYR A 108 -5.18 4.78 31.19
N THR A 109 -4.56 4.81 32.38
CA THR A 109 -4.22 3.59 33.14
C THR A 109 -5.57 2.98 33.55
N THR A 110 -5.88 1.70 33.35
CA THR A 110 -5.25 0.54 34.00
C THR A 110 -5.90 -0.74 33.46
N SER A 111 -5.06 -1.76 33.22
CA SER A 111 -5.35 -3.20 33.22
C SER A 111 -6.45 -3.70 32.25
N VAL A 112 -6.19 -4.55 31.27
CA VAL A 112 -5.67 -5.92 31.43
C VAL A 112 -5.11 -6.36 30.07
N LEU A 113 -3.93 -6.98 30.13
CA LEU A 113 -3.33 -7.96 29.23
C LEU A 113 -3.96 -8.21 27.83
N ASN A 114 -3.09 -8.12 26.82
CA ASN A 114 -3.06 -8.86 25.55
C ASN A 114 -3.85 -8.35 24.33
N ASN A 115 -3.09 -8.32 23.23
CA ASN A 115 -3.46 -8.33 21.82
C ASN A 115 -3.89 -6.99 21.22
N GLN A 116 -3.03 -6.39 20.40
CA GLN A 116 -3.50 -5.60 19.26
C GLN A 116 -2.41 -5.50 18.17
N GLU A 117 -2.18 -6.63 17.53
CA GLU A 117 -1.84 -6.71 16.11
C GLU A 117 -3.15 -6.44 15.35
N SER A 118 -3.41 -5.22 14.87
CA SER A 118 -4.67 -4.98 14.14
C SER A 118 -4.63 -3.96 13.01
N ASN A 119 -3.51 -3.25 12.82
CA ASN A 119 -3.40 -2.28 11.73
C ASN A 119 -2.79 -2.89 10.45
N SER A 120 -2.08 -4.01 10.58
CA SER A 120 -1.54 -4.81 9.48
C SER A 120 -2.53 -5.85 8.95
N GLU A 121 -3.40 -6.42 9.81
CA GLU A 121 -4.45 -7.34 9.38
C GLU A 121 -5.49 -6.64 8.49
N PHE A 122 -6.02 -5.49 8.92
CA PHE A 122 -7.08 -4.79 8.19
C PHE A 122 -6.70 -4.40 6.75
N LEU A 123 -5.51 -3.83 6.55
CA LEU A 123 -5.05 -3.41 5.22
C LEU A 123 -4.63 -4.60 4.35
N ASN A 124 -4.00 -5.64 4.91
CA ASN A 124 -3.73 -6.86 4.18
C ASN A 124 -5.02 -7.58 3.78
N ASP A 125 -6.05 -7.58 4.63
CA ASP A 125 -7.33 -8.19 4.31
C ASP A 125 -8.10 -7.40 3.25
N PHE A 126 -7.95 -6.06 3.25
CA PHE A 126 -8.47 -5.22 2.17
C PHE A 126 -7.78 -5.52 0.83
N TRP A 127 -6.45 -5.58 0.80
CA TRP A 127 -5.69 -5.88 -0.42
C TRP A 127 -5.84 -7.34 -0.86
N LYS A 128 -5.98 -8.30 0.06
CA LYS A 128 -6.35 -9.70 -0.24
C LYS A 128 -7.73 -9.76 -0.88
N GLY A 129 -8.70 -9.01 -0.35
CA GLY A 129 -10.04 -8.89 -0.93
C GLY A 129 -10.01 -8.24 -2.33
N ALA A 130 -9.23 -7.19 -2.50
CA ALA A 130 -9.05 -6.53 -3.81
C ALA A 130 -8.39 -7.47 -4.82
N LEU A 131 -7.34 -8.21 -4.41
CA LEU A 131 -6.64 -9.20 -5.24
C LEU A 131 -7.56 -10.35 -5.66
N MET A 132 -8.42 -10.84 -4.76
CA MET A 132 -9.46 -11.83 -5.09
C MET A 132 -10.50 -11.28 -6.09
N GLY A 133 -10.76 -9.97 -6.06
CA GLY A 133 -11.69 -9.29 -6.98
C GLY A 133 -11.17 -9.17 -8.42
N TYR A 134 -9.87 -8.93 -8.61
CA TYR A 134 -9.31 -8.76 -9.97
C TYR A 134 -9.42 -10.03 -10.81
N GLY A 135 -9.18 -11.21 -10.22
CA GLY A 135 -9.30 -12.48 -10.95
C GLY A 135 -10.74 -12.83 -11.34
N THR A 136 -11.68 -12.62 -10.43
CA THR A 136 -13.10 -12.95 -10.65
C THR A 136 -13.77 -11.96 -11.61
N GLY A 137 -13.46 -10.66 -11.50
CA GLY A 137 -13.98 -9.63 -12.40
C GLY A 137 -13.53 -9.81 -13.85
N LEU A 138 -12.27 -10.22 -14.07
CA LEU A 138 -11.76 -10.52 -15.41
C LEU A 138 -12.52 -11.69 -16.05
N CYS A 139 -12.73 -12.79 -15.32
CA CYS A 139 -13.45 -13.96 -15.82
C CYS A 139 -14.91 -13.64 -16.16
N ILE A 140 -15.59 -12.86 -15.31
CA ILE A 140 -16.98 -12.43 -15.58
C ILE A 140 -17.02 -11.52 -16.81
N GLY A 141 -16.09 -10.56 -16.93
CA GLY A 141 -15.99 -9.67 -18.08
C GLY A 141 -15.75 -10.42 -19.39
N LEU A 142 -14.79 -11.35 -19.41
CA LEU A 142 -14.51 -12.18 -20.58
C LEU A 142 -15.69 -13.09 -20.93
N SER A 143 -16.41 -13.62 -19.93
CA SER A 143 -17.61 -14.44 -20.15
C SER A 143 -18.73 -13.63 -20.80
N ILE A 144 -18.97 -12.40 -20.34
CA ILE A 144 -19.96 -11.50 -20.94
C ILE A 144 -19.56 -11.17 -22.39
N ILE A 145 -18.29 -10.81 -22.64
CA ILE A 145 -17.78 -10.49 -23.98
C ILE A 145 -17.91 -11.70 -24.92
N TYR A 146 -17.53 -12.89 -24.46
CA TYR A 146 -17.66 -14.13 -25.24
C TYR A 146 -19.12 -14.41 -25.61
N ILE A 147 -20.06 -14.29 -24.66
CA ILE A 147 -21.48 -14.51 -24.92
C ILE A 147 -22.02 -13.48 -25.94
N LEU A 148 -21.57 -12.23 -25.87
CA LEU A 148 -21.94 -11.18 -26.83
C LEU A 148 -21.49 -11.52 -28.26
N ILE A 149 -20.25 -12.01 -28.42
CA ILE A 149 -19.70 -12.40 -29.72
C ILE A 149 -20.36 -13.69 -30.24
N SER A 150 -20.63 -14.65 -29.36
CA SER A 150 -21.14 -15.98 -29.73
C SER A 150 -22.61 -15.97 -30.14
N THR A 151 -23.46 -15.19 -29.46
CA THR A 151 -24.92 -15.24 -29.70
C THR A 151 -25.42 -14.18 -30.68
N GLY A 152 -24.66 -13.11 -30.92
CA GLY A 152 -25.02 -12.04 -31.87
C GLY A 152 -26.35 -11.31 -31.60
N ASN A 153 -27.04 -11.66 -30.50
CA ASN A 153 -28.37 -11.15 -30.15
C ASN A 153 -28.60 -11.20 -28.62
N MET A 154 -28.94 -10.05 -28.02
CA MET A 154 -28.92 -9.80 -26.57
C MET A 154 -30.16 -10.27 -25.79
N LYS A 155 -31.01 -11.14 -26.35
CA LYS A 155 -32.30 -11.53 -25.72
C LYS A 155 -32.16 -12.11 -24.30
N TRP A 156 -31.02 -12.72 -23.97
CA TRP A 156 -30.77 -13.25 -22.63
C TRP A 156 -30.58 -12.14 -21.58
N LEU A 157 -29.99 -11.00 -21.97
CA LEU A 157 -29.74 -9.86 -21.09
C LEU A 157 -31.04 -9.13 -20.75
N GLU A 158 -31.92 -8.98 -21.73
CA GLU A 158 -33.25 -8.37 -21.56
C GLU A 158 -34.07 -9.11 -20.49
N ARG A 159 -34.09 -10.45 -20.54
CA ARG A 159 -34.79 -11.29 -19.55
C ARG A 159 -34.24 -11.11 -18.13
N ILE A 160 -32.92 -10.96 -17.99
CA ILE A 160 -32.28 -10.72 -16.68
C ILE A 160 -32.64 -9.34 -16.12
N VAL A 161 -32.66 -8.31 -16.98
CA VAL A 161 -33.02 -6.95 -16.59
C VAL A 161 -34.50 -6.87 -16.16
N GLU A 162 -35.41 -7.58 -16.85
CA GLU A 162 -36.82 -7.66 -16.48
C GLU A 162 -37.03 -8.35 -15.12
N GLU A 163 -36.38 -9.50 -14.90
CA GLU A 163 -36.39 -10.24 -13.62
C GLU A 163 -35.89 -9.39 -12.45
N LEU A 164 -34.76 -8.69 -12.64
CA LEU A 164 -34.18 -7.78 -11.65
C LEU A 164 -35.12 -6.60 -11.36
N GLY A 165 -35.69 -5.99 -12.41
CA GLY A 165 -36.65 -4.90 -12.29
C GLY A 165 -37.88 -5.28 -11.47
N HIS A 166 -38.43 -6.47 -11.73
CA HIS A 166 -39.58 -6.99 -11.00
C HIS A 166 -39.25 -7.27 -9.52
N THR A 167 -38.10 -7.88 -9.25
CA THR A 167 -37.63 -8.17 -7.89
C THR A 167 -37.41 -6.89 -7.09
N ILE A 168 -36.79 -5.87 -7.68
CA ILE A 168 -36.58 -4.55 -7.06
C ILE A 168 -37.93 -3.87 -6.78
N MET A 169 -38.87 -3.90 -7.72
CA MET A 169 -40.21 -3.33 -7.55
C MET A 169 -40.96 -4.00 -6.39
N MET A 170 -40.94 -5.33 -6.32
CA MET A 170 -41.58 -6.11 -5.24
C MET A 170 -40.95 -5.80 -3.87
N ALA A 171 -39.61 -5.71 -3.79
CA ALA A 171 -38.91 -5.32 -2.57
C ALA A 171 -39.29 -3.90 -2.11
N ARG A 172 -39.40 -2.94 -3.04
CA ARG A 172 -39.80 -1.55 -2.77
C ARG A 172 -41.24 -1.48 -2.25
N ARG A 173 -42.15 -2.25 -2.86
CA ARG A 173 -43.57 -2.34 -2.44
C ARG A 173 -43.71 -2.95 -1.05
N ASN A 174 -42.94 -4.00 -0.73
CA ASN A 174 -42.92 -4.60 0.60
C ASN A 174 -42.35 -3.66 1.67
N LYS A 175 -41.30 -2.89 1.35
CA LYS A 175 -40.75 -1.87 2.26
C LYS A 175 -41.79 -0.78 2.58
N GLN A 176 -42.53 -0.31 1.59
CA GLN A 176 -43.63 0.65 1.78
C GLN A 176 -44.78 0.08 2.63
N ARG A 177 -45.17 -1.19 2.42
CA ARG A 177 -46.19 -1.86 3.25
C ARG A 177 -45.75 -1.96 4.71
N ARG A 178 -44.48 -2.33 4.98
CA ARG A 178 -43.92 -2.37 6.33
C ARG A 178 -43.91 -1.00 7.01
N GLN A 179 -43.52 0.06 6.29
CA GLN A 179 -43.57 1.43 6.82
C GLN A 179 -44.99 1.90 7.13
N ARG A 180 -45.98 1.58 6.29
CA ARG A 180 -47.39 1.89 6.57
C ARG A 180 -47.91 1.16 7.80
N ASN A 181 -47.57 -0.13 7.96
CA ASN A 181 -47.96 -0.90 9.14
C ASN A 181 -47.28 -0.40 10.43
N TYR A 182 -46.02 0.05 10.35
CA TYR A 182 -45.31 0.66 11.47
C TYR A 182 -45.97 1.98 11.91
N ARG A 183 -46.29 2.87 10.96
CA ARG A 183 -47.02 4.12 11.25
C ARG A 183 -48.41 3.88 11.85
N ARG A 184 -49.13 2.85 11.38
CA ARG A 184 -50.43 2.48 11.96
C ARG A 184 -50.31 2.00 13.41
N ARG A 185 -49.26 1.26 13.77
CA ARG A 185 -49.04 0.79 15.15
C ARG A 185 -48.67 1.91 16.12
N ASN A 186 -47.93 2.92 15.67
CA ASN A 186 -47.53 4.06 16.52
C ASN A 186 -48.63 5.12 16.73
N ASN A 187 -49.78 5.02 16.05
CA ASN A 187 -50.90 5.96 16.20
C ASN A 187 -51.99 5.48 17.18
N TYR A 188 -51.74 4.40 17.94
CA TYR A 188 -52.67 3.83 18.93
C TYR A 188 -52.20 4.01 20.39
N PHE A 189 -51.28 4.95 20.66
CA PHE A 189 -50.88 5.38 22.00
C PHE A 189 -50.98 6.90 22.13
#